data_AF-A0A929UPP0-F1
#
_entry.id   AF-A0A929UPP0-F1
#
_cell.length_a   1.000
_cell.length_b   1.000
_cell.length_c   1.000
_cell.angle_alpha   90.00
_cell.angle_beta   90.00
_cell.angle_gamma   90.00
#
_symmetry.space_group_name_H-M   'P 1'
#
loop_
_entity.id
_entity.type
_entity.pdbx_description
1 polymer ?
#
loop_
_entity_poly.entity_id
_entity_poly.type
_entity_poly.pdbx_seq_one_letter_code
_entity_poly.pdbx_strand_id
1 'polypeptide(L)'
;MSDSNQSFKPFIPANENPPEMTVTSVVIGVLMAIIFGAANAYLGLRVGMTISASIPAAVISMGVIRIIMRKDSILENNMVQTIGSAGESVAAGAIFTLPAIFLWAKEGITTAPSLVTIAVIAAIGGSLGIFFMIPLRAALIVKEHGKLPYPEGTACADVLEAGETGGAKAVTVFSGMGIAAVYKFIADGFQLFPSEVTWDFEGYKGSGFGADVLPALLGVGYICGPKVTSYMMAGGVLAWFVIMPLIALFGASVASPIYPASTTIAEMSPVAIWSNYV
;
A
#
# COMPACT_ATOMS: atom_id res chain seq x y z
N MET A 1 -5.22 -31.43 13.78
CA MET A 1 -3.88 -31.68 13.21
C MET A 1 -4.00 -32.90 12.30
N SER A 2 -4.32 -32.66 11.04
CA SER A 2 -4.32 -33.61 9.93
C SER A 2 -4.25 -32.74 8.66
N ASP A 3 -3.52 -33.18 7.65
CA ASP A 3 -3.21 -32.51 6.36
C ASP A 3 -1.85 -31.84 6.24
N SER A 4 -0.80 -32.44 6.81
CA SER A 4 0.59 -32.08 6.54
C SER A 4 1.22 -32.88 5.38
N ASN A 5 0.47 -33.26 4.33
CA ASN A 5 1.07 -33.98 3.20
C ASN A 5 0.30 -33.93 1.85
N GLN A 6 -0.44 -32.88 1.56
CA GLN A 6 -0.72 -32.58 0.15
C GLN A 6 0.47 -31.79 -0.39
N SER A 7 1.31 -32.43 -1.19
CA SER A 7 2.33 -31.73 -1.97
C SER A 7 1.64 -30.64 -2.78
N PHE A 8 1.93 -29.36 -2.49
CA PHE A 8 1.39 -28.23 -3.23
C PHE A 8 1.62 -28.48 -4.74
N LYS A 9 0.54 -28.50 -5.51
CA LYS A 9 0.59 -28.64 -6.97
C LYS A 9 0.48 -27.23 -7.56
N PRO A 10 1.54 -26.72 -8.21
CA PRO A 10 1.48 -25.44 -8.91
C PRO A 10 0.42 -25.48 -10.01
N PHE A 11 -0.20 -24.32 -10.28
CA PHE A 11 -1.20 -24.18 -11.34
C PHE A 11 -0.63 -24.52 -12.73
N ILE A 12 0.63 -24.15 -12.99
CA ILE A 12 1.38 -24.58 -14.18
C ILE A 12 2.46 -25.59 -13.74
N PRO A 13 2.46 -26.82 -14.30
CA PRO A 13 3.46 -27.82 -14.00
C PRO A 13 4.87 -27.37 -14.39
N ALA A 14 5.89 -27.78 -13.63
CA ALA A 14 7.30 -27.44 -13.90
C ALA A 14 7.86 -28.00 -15.23
N ASN A 15 7.09 -28.82 -15.95
CA ASN A 15 7.46 -29.38 -17.25
C ASN A 15 6.91 -28.56 -18.43
N GLU A 16 6.08 -27.55 -18.15
CA GLU A 16 5.58 -26.61 -19.14
C GLU A 16 6.40 -25.31 -19.06
N ASN A 17 6.78 -24.76 -20.21
CA ASN A 17 7.46 -23.46 -20.32
C ASN A 17 6.63 -22.50 -21.18
N PRO A 18 5.44 -22.05 -20.72
CA PRO A 18 4.70 -21.03 -21.43
C PRO A 18 5.43 -19.68 -21.37
N PRO A 19 5.20 -18.78 -22.34
CA PRO A 19 5.84 -17.47 -22.34
C PRO A 19 5.37 -16.62 -21.14
N GLU A 20 6.33 -16.17 -20.33
CA GLU A 20 6.09 -15.33 -19.14
C GLU A 20 6.44 -13.86 -19.42
N MET A 21 7.68 -13.62 -19.87
CA MET A 21 8.20 -12.29 -20.17
C MET A 21 8.10 -12.00 -21.66
N THR A 22 7.06 -11.28 -22.06
CA THR A 22 6.85 -10.85 -23.44
C THR A 22 6.87 -9.34 -23.52
N VAL A 23 7.04 -8.80 -24.74
CA VAL A 23 7.00 -7.35 -24.96
C VAL A 23 5.69 -6.76 -24.42
N THR A 24 4.58 -7.49 -24.59
CA THR A 24 3.27 -7.13 -24.04
C THR A 24 3.30 -7.00 -22.52
N SER A 25 3.75 -8.05 -21.80
CA SER A 25 3.74 -8.05 -20.33
C SER A 25 4.69 -6.99 -19.76
N VAL A 26 5.82 -6.73 -20.42
CA VAL A 26 6.73 -5.64 -20.04
C VAL A 26 6.08 -4.27 -20.25
N VAL A 27 5.49 -4.00 -21.42
CA VAL A 27 4.89 -2.69 -21.72
C VAL A 27 3.71 -2.39 -20.80
N ILE A 28 2.78 -3.35 -20.63
CA ILE A 28 1.65 -3.17 -19.71
C ILE A 28 2.17 -3.03 -18.28
N GLY A 29 3.14 -3.84 -17.86
CA GLY A 29 3.75 -3.76 -16.54
C GLY A 29 4.36 -2.39 -16.25
N VAL A 30 5.11 -1.81 -17.18
CA VAL A 30 5.69 -0.46 -17.04
C VAL A 30 4.60 0.60 -16.92
N LEU A 31 3.54 0.51 -17.73
CA LEU A 31 2.40 1.44 -17.62
C LEU A 31 1.73 1.34 -16.24
N MET A 32 1.51 0.12 -15.74
CA MET A 32 0.95 -0.10 -14.41
C MET A 32 1.88 0.44 -13.32
N ALA A 33 3.20 0.22 -13.42
CA ALA A 33 4.17 0.72 -12.47
C ALA A 33 4.20 2.26 -12.41
N ILE A 34 4.06 2.95 -13.55
CA ILE A 34 3.99 4.42 -13.59
C ILE A 34 2.72 4.91 -12.90
N ILE A 35 1.55 4.36 -13.28
CA ILE A 35 0.25 4.81 -12.78
C ILE A 35 0.11 4.53 -11.28
N PHE A 36 0.33 3.28 -10.88
CA PHE A 36 0.17 2.88 -9.49
C PHE A 36 1.33 3.33 -8.61
N GLY A 37 2.54 3.46 -9.15
CA GLY A 37 3.66 4.07 -8.44
C GLY A 37 3.37 5.53 -8.08
N ALA A 38 2.82 6.31 -9.02
CA ALA A 38 2.41 7.69 -8.74
C ALA A 38 1.25 7.76 -7.74
N ALA A 39 0.23 6.90 -7.90
CA ALA A 39 -0.90 6.84 -6.97
C ALA A 39 -0.45 6.48 -5.54
N ASN A 40 0.44 5.50 -5.40
CA ASN A 40 0.97 5.09 -4.10
C ASN A 40 1.95 6.10 -3.50
N ALA A 41 2.70 6.83 -4.32
CA ALA A 41 3.50 7.94 -3.83
C ALA A 41 2.61 9.04 -3.22
N TYR A 42 1.50 9.39 -3.89
CA TYR A 42 0.53 10.36 -3.38
C TYR A 42 -0.16 9.88 -2.10
N LEU A 43 -0.73 8.66 -2.12
CA LEU A 43 -1.43 8.09 -0.96
C LEU A 43 -0.48 7.89 0.22
N GLY A 44 0.74 7.44 -0.03
CA GLY A 44 1.77 7.26 0.98
C GLY A 44 2.23 8.57 1.62
N LEU A 45 2.38 9.64 0.85
CA LEU A 45 2.70 10.97 1.40
C LEU A 45 1.51 11.59 2.16
N ARG A 46 0.27 11.24 1.80
CA ARG A 46 -0.93 11.78 2.45
C ARG A 46 -1.31 11.03 3.73
N VAL A 47 -1.28 9.70 3.71
CA VAL A 47 -1.83 8.84 4.76
C VAL A 47 -0.72 8.11 5.54
N GLY A 48 0.55 8.22 5.11
CA GLY A 48 1.67 7.53 5.76
C GLY A 48 1.72 6.02 5.49
N MET A 49 0.84 5.49 4.65
CA MET A 49 0.78 4.08 4.25
C MET A 49 0.52 3.92 2.76
N THR A 50 1.06 2.85 2.16
CA THR A 50 0.81 2.49 0.75
C THR A 50 -0.31 1.46 0.64
N ILE A 51 -0.91 1.36 -0.54
CA ILE A 51 -1.95 0.38 -0.84
C ILE A 51 -1.45 -0.54 -1.96
N SER A 52 -1.61 -1.84 -1.76
CA SER A 52 -1.15 -2.86 -2.71
C SER A 52 -1.72 -2.63 -4.12
N ALA A 53 -0.84 -2.33 -5.07
CA ALA A 53 -1.14 -2.18 -6.49
C ALA A 53 -1.29 -3.52 -7.22
N SER A 54 -0.92 -4.62 -6.56
CA SER A 54 -0.83 -5.95 -7.16
C SER A 54 -2.16 -6.46 -7.71
N ILE A 55 -3.22 -6.40 -6.89
CA ILE A 55 -4.55 -6.88 -7.26
C ILE A 55 -5.12 -6.10 -8.46
N PRO A 56 -5.17 -4.76 -8.45
CA PRO A 56 -5.70 -4.03 -9.59
C PRO A 56 -4.83 -4.18 -10.84
N ALA A 57 -3.49 -4.25 -10.70
CA ALA A 57 -2.61 -4.53 -11.84
C ALA A 57 -2.91 -5.90 -12.46
N ALA A 58 -3.14 -6.94 -11.65
CA ALA A 58 -3.51 -8.28 -12.14
C ALA A 58 -4.83 -8.28 -12.93
N VAL A 59 -5.89 -7.63 -12.41
CA VAL A 59 -7.18 -7.58 -13.11
C VAL A 59 -7.12 -6.75 -14.39
N ILE A 60 -6.42 -5.61 -14.38
CA ILE A 60 -6.24 -4.78 -15.58
C ILE A 60 -5.44 -5.56 -16.63
N SER A 61 -4.36 -6.23 -16.20
CA SER A 61 -3.57 -7.08 -17.08
C SER A 61 -4.43 -8.13 -17.77
N MET A 62 -5.30 -8.83 -17.03
CA MET A 62 -6.22 -9.79 -17.62
C MET A 62 -7.19 -9.15 -18.60
N GLY A 63 -7.77 -8.00 -18.24
CA GLY A 63 -8.65 -7.27 -19.14
C GLY A 63 -7.96 -7.01 -20.49
N VAL A 64 -6.70 -6.62 -20.47
CA VAL A 64 -5.94 -6.36 -21.70
C VAL A 64 -5.52 -7.65 -22.40
N ILE A 65 -4.81 -8.55 -21.73
CA ILE A 65 -4.21 -9.75 -22.34
C ILE A 65 -5.30 -10.76 -22.77
N ARG A 66 -6.29 -11.00 -21.91
CA ARG A 66 -7.34 -12.01 -22.16
C ARG A 66 -8.49 -11.46 -22.99
N ILE A 67 -9.04 -10.29 -22.69
CA ILE A 67 -10.24 -9.80 -23.39
C ILE A 67 -9.86 -9.11 -24.71
N ILE A 68 -8.87 -8.21 -24.69
CA ILE A 68 -8.48 -7.44 -25.87
C ILE A 68 -7.58 -8.28 -26.79
N MET A 69 -6.54 -8.90 -26.23
CA MET A 69 -5.56 -9.65 -27.01
C MET A 69 -5.92 -11.13 -27.21
N ARG A 70 -6.97 -11.62 -26.53
CA ARG A 70 -7.47 -13.01 -26.64
C ARG A 70 -6.39 -14.07 -26.40
N LYS A 71 -5.52 -13.80 -25.44
CA LYS A 71 -4.49 -14.72 -24.97
C LYS A 71 -4.80 -15.19 -23.55
N ASP A 72 -4.78 -16.49 -23.36
CA ASP A 72 -4.83 -17.11 -22.03
C ASP A 72 -3.38 -17.35 -21.58
N SER A 73 -2.89 -16.47 -20.69
CA SER A 73 -1.56 -16.59 -20.11
C SER A 73 -1.54 -15.99 -18.71
N ILE A 74 -1.74 -16.83 -17.71
CA ILE A 74 -1.59 -16.46 -16.30
C ILE A 74 -0.17 -15.96 -15.97
N LEU A 75 0.87 -16.48 -16.65
CA LEU A 75 2.26 -16.08 -16.38
C LEU A 75 2.60 -14.69 -16.95
N GLU A 76 2.08 -14.34 -18.14
CA GLU A 76 2.21 -12.97 -18.64
C GLU A 76 1.52 -11.97 -17.69
N ASN A 77 0.34 -12.33 -17.17
CA ASN A 77 -0.38 -11.50 -16.19
C ASN A 77 0.37 -11.37 -14.86
N ASN A 78 0.95 -12.46 -14.37
CA ASN A 78 1.81 -12.47 -13.18
C ASN A 78 3.05 -11.58 -13.37
N MET A 79 3.65 -11.57 -14.57
CA MET A 79 4.76 -10.67 -14.89
C MET A 79 4.34 -9.20 -14.89
N VAL A 80 3.19 -8.85 -15.48
CA VAL A 80 2.64 -7.48 -15.42
C VAL A 80 2.44 -7.04 -13.97
N GLN A 81 1.81 -7.89 -13.16
CA GLN A 81 1.58 -7.62 -11.74
C GLN A 81 2.89 -7.44 -10.97
N THR A 82 3.88 -8.30 -11.20
CA THR A 82 5.20 -8.22 -10.56
C THR A 82 5.92 -6.91 -10.89
N ILE A 83 5.88 -6.47 -12.16
CA ILE A 83 6.46 -5.18 -12.56
C ILE A 83 5.69 -4.02 -11.91
N GLY A 84 4.35 -4.08 -11.87
CA GLY A 84 3.51 -3.09 -11.21
C GLY A 84 3.82 -2.94 -9.72
N SER A 85 3.92 -4.06 -8.98
CA SER A 85 4.24 -4.06 -7.55
C SER A 85 5.68 -3.67 -7.25
N ALA A 86 6.62 -3.93 -8.17
CA ALA A 86 7.99 -3.43 -8.04
C ALA A 86 8.03 -1.89 -8.11
N GLY A 87 7.20 -1.27 -8.95
CA GLY A 87 7.02 0.18 -9.00
C GLY A 87 6.53 0.76 -7.66
N GLU A 88 5.55 0.12 -7.04
CA GLU A 88 5.08 0.47 -5.69
C GLU A 88 6.21 0.37 -4.65
N SER A 89 6.99 -0.71 -4.66
CA SER A 89 8.08 -0.92 -3.69
C SER A 89 9.14 0.18 -3.76
N VAL A 90 9.48 0.64 -4.97
CA VAL A 90 10.41 1.77 -5.16
C VAL A 90 9.78 3.08 -4.70
N ALA A 91 8.50 3.31 -5.01
CA ALA A 91 7.77 4.49 -4.56
C ALA A 91 7.71 4.56 -3.03
N ALA A 92 7.46 3.43 -2.35
CA ALA A 92 7.46 3.33 -0.89
C ALA A 92 8.82 3.73 -0.29
N GLY A 93 9.93 3.27 -0.87
CA GLY A 93 11.27 3.70 -0.45
C GLY A 93 11.50 5.21 -0.63
N ALA A 94 10.98 5.78 -1.72
CA ALA A 94 11.12 7.21 -2.03
C ALA A 94 10.30 8.11 -1.08
N ILE A 95 9.04 7.76 -0.77
CA ILE A 95 8.16 8.58 0.07
C ILE A 95 8.65 8.71 1.52
N PHE A 96 9.38 7.72 2.05
CA PHE A 96 9.89 7.79 3.43
C PHE A 96 11.26 8.46 3.53
N THR A 97 12.01 8.55 2.43
CA THR A 97 13.39 9.07 2.44
C THR A 97 13.49 10.47 1.87
N LEU A 98 12.78 10.77 0.78
CA LEU A 98 12.90 12.06 0.09
C LEU A 98 12.38 13.24 0.92
N PRO A 99 11.23 13.16 1.63
CA PRO A 99 10.75 14.29 2.43
C PRO A 99 11.77 14.78 3.47
N ALA A 100 12.55 13.86 4.06
CA ALA A 100 13.63 14.21 4.98
C ALA A 100 14.73 15.05 4.30
N ILE A 101 15.12 14.68 3.07
CA ILE A 101 16.11 15.45 2.29
C ILE A 101 15.56 16.84 1.92
N PHE A 102 14.27 16.93 1.56
CA PHE A 102 13.62 18.21 1.30
C PHE A 102 13.54 19.10 2.56
N LEU A 103 13.30 18.51 3.73
CA LEU A 103 13.30 19.25 5.00
C LEU A 103 14.69 19.79 5.33
N TRP A 104 15.74 18.97 5.21
CA TRP A 104 17.13 19.41 5.40
C TRP A 104 17.55 20.48 4.39
N ALA A 105 17.01 20.43 3.16
CA ALA A 105 17.27 21.46 2.17
C ALA A 105 16.66 22.81 2.59
N LYS A 106 15.46 22.79 3.17
CA LYS A 106 14.80 23.99 3.70
C LYS A 106 15.54 24.57 4.91
N GLU A 107 16.14 23.72 5.74
CA GLU A 107 16.97 24.11 6.89
C GLU A 107 18.38 24.59 6.49
N GLY A 108 18.72 24.56 5.20
CA GLY A 108 20.02 25.00 4.69
C GLY A 108 21.17 24.01 4.91
N ILE A 109 20.86 22.78 5.35
CA ILE A 109 21.85 21.70 5.58
C ILE A 109 22.30 21.08 4.25
N THR A 110 21.38 20.98 3.28
CA THR A 110 21.65 20.42 1.95
C THR A 110 20.95 21.22 0.86
N THR A 111 21.09 20.80 -0.39
CA THR A 111 20.35 21.35 -1.54
C THR A 111 19.15 20.47 -1.85
N ALA A 112 18.08 21.08 -2.36
CA ALA A 112 16.91 20.32 -2.79
C ALA A 112 17.32 19.32 -3.89
N PRO A 113 16.97 18.04 -3.75
CA PRO A 113 17.44 17.01 -4.65
C PRO A 113 16.85 17.24 -6.05
N SER A 114 17.70 17.20 -7.08
CA SER A 114 17.24 17.28 -8.46
C SER A 114 16.49 16.00 -8.85
N LEU A 115 15.67 16.06 -9.91
CA LEU A 115 14.97 14.87 -10.43
C LEU A 115 15.95 13.74 -10.79
N VAL A 116 17.14 14.09 -11.29
CA VAL A 116 18.20 13.12 -11.60
C VAL A 116 18.72 12.46 -10.32
N THR A 117 18.96 13.24 -9.27
CA THR A 117 19.39 12.73 -7.96
C THR A 117 18.35 11.76 -7.39
N ILE A 118 17.07 12.15 -7.45
CA ILE A 118 15.95 11.31 -7.00
C ILE A 118 15.92 10.00 -7.81
N ALA A 119 16.03 10.08 -9.13
CA ALA A 119 16.03 8.90 -9.99
C ALA A 119 17.20 7.96 -9.70
N VAL A 120 18.41 8.49 -9.45
CA VAL A 120 19.59 7.69 -9.10
C VAL A 120 19.42 7.02 -7.74
N ILE A 121 18.92 7.74 -6.73
CA ILE A 121 18.64 7.17 -5.41
C ILE A 121 17.62 6.03 -5.53
N ALA A 122 16.52 6.27 -6.24
CA ALA A 122 15.48 5.27 -6.48
C ALA A 122 16.02 4.04 -7.24
N ALA A 123 16.87 4.25 -8.26
CA ALA A 123 17.48 3.17 -9.04
C ALA A 123 18.43 2.31 -8.19
N ILE A 124 19.29 2.94 -7.38
CA ILE A 124 20.21 2.23 -6.49
C ILE A 124 19.42 1.49 -5.40
N GLY A 125 18.46 2.16 -4.76
CA GLY A 125 17.61 1.57 -3.73
C GLY A 125 16.78 0.39 -4.26
N GLY A 126 16.18 0.53 -5.45
CA GLY A 126 15.46 -0.55 -6.11
C GLY A 126 16.35 -1.74 -6.46
N SER A 127 17.55 -1.48 -7.00
CA SER A 127 18.52 -2.52 -7.32
C SER A 127 18.99 -3.28 -6.07
N LEU A 128 19.24 -2.57 -4.98
CA LEU A 128 19.61 -3.15 -3.69
C LEU A 128 18.46 -3.99 -3.11
N GLY A 129 17.22 -3.52 -3.24
CA GLY A 129 16.02 -4.27 -2.85
C GLY A 129 15.90 -5.61 -3.59
N ILE A 130 16.14 -5.61 -4.91
CA ILE A 130 16.17 -6.84 -5.71
C ILE A 130 17.24 -7.79 -5.21
N PHE A 131 18.45 -7.29 -4.93
CA PHE A 131 19.54 -8.09 -4.40
C PHE A 131 19.19 -8.75 -3.05
N PHE A 132 18.59 -8.01 -2.13
CA PHE A 132 18.15 -8.56 -0.84
C PHE A 132 16.96 -9.52 -0.96
N MET A 133 16.13 -9.39 -1.99
CA MET A 133 14.99 -10.29 -2.20
C MET A 133 15.43 -11.73 -2.52
N ILE A 134 16.62 -11.92 -3.11
CA ILE A 134 17.17 -13.25 -3.44
C ILE A 134 17.27 -14.15 -2.18
N PRO A 135 18.00 -13.77 -1.11
CA PRO A 135 18.05 -14.58 0.11
C PRO A 135 16.73 -14.56 0.89
N LEU A 136 16.02 -13.42 0.92
CA LEU A 136 14.76 -13.30 1.67
C LEU A 136 13.66 -14.21 1.12
N ARG A 137 13.58 -14.39 -0.20
CA ARG A 137 12.62 -15.33 -0.81
C ARG A 137 12.82 -16.75 -0.27
N ALA A 138 14.06 -17.22 -0.16
CA ALA A 138 14.33 -18.56 0.38
C ALA A 138 13.93 -18.66 1.87
N ALA A 139 14.22 -17.63 2.66
CA ALA A 139 13.94 -17.61 4.09
C ALA A 139 12.44 -17.48 4.40
N LEU A 140 11.74 -16.57 3.72
CA LEU A 140 10.36 -16.20 4.03
C LEU A 140 9.34 -17.01 3.22
N ILE A 141 9.58 -17.25 1.94
CA ILE A 141 8.58 -17.90 1.08
C ILE A 141 8.77 -19.42 1.06
N VAL A 142 10.01 -19.89 0.85
CA VAL A 142 10.26 -21.33 0.67
C VAL A 142 10.26 -22.09 2.01
N LYS A 143 11.01 -21.61 3.02
CA LYS A 143 11.09 -22.29 4.32
C LYS A 143 9.83 -22.15 5.18
N GLU A 144 9.13 -21.03 5.06
CA GLU A 144 7.92 -20.74 5.84
C GLU A 144 6.63 -20.91 5.01
N HIS A 145 6.70 -21.70 3.94
CA HIS A 145 5.55 -22.03 3.10
C HIS A 145 4.42 -22.64 3.95
N GLY A 146 3.21 -22.09 3.81
CA GLY A 146 2.03 -22.53 4.56
C GLY A 146 1.97 -22.08 6.03
N LYS A 147 3.00 -21.41 6.55
CA LYS A 147 2.99 -20.86 7.92
C LYS A 147 2.68 -19.37 7.94
N LEU A 148 3.28 -18.61 7.02
CA LEU A 148 3.03 -17.17 6.91
C LEU A 148 1.79 -16.92 6.05
N PRO A 149 0.78 -16.20 6.57
CA PRO A 149 -0.34 -15.76 5.76
C PRO A 149 0.17 -14.66 4.82
N TYR A 150 0.17 -14.90 3.52
CA TYR A 150 0.45 -13.91 2.48
C TYR A 150 -0.88 -13.40 1.89
N PRO A 151 -1.74 -12.71 2.66
CA PRO A 151 -3.13 -12.45 2.28
C PRO A 151 -3.26 -11.76 0.93
N GLU A 152 -2.42 -10.75 0.67
CA GLU A 152 -2.41 -10.05 -0.61
C GLU A 152 -1.91 -10.92 -1.77
N GLY A 153 -0.84 -11.69 -1.55
CA GLY A 153 -0.29 -12.60 -2.55
C GLY A 153 -1.28 -13.71 -2.90
N THR A 154 -1.98 -14.25 -1.90
CA THR A 154 -3.05 -15.24 -2.07
C THR A 154 -4.24 -14.63 -2.82
N ALA A 155 -4.71 -13.44 -2.43
CA ALA A 155 -5.81 -12.78 -3.13
C ALA A 155 -5.46 -12.47 -4.60
N CYS A 156 -4.22 -12.08 -4.87
CA CYS A 156 -3.75 -11.86 -6.23
C CYS A 156 -3.70 -13.16 -7.04
N ALA A 157 -3.21 -14.25 -6.44
CA ALA A 157 -3.21 -15.57 -7.07
C ALA A 157 -4.64 -16.06 -7.37
N ASP A 158 -5.58 -15.88 -6.44
CA ASP A 158 -6.99 -16.22 -6.62
C ASP A 158 -7.63 -15.42 -7.75
N VAL A 159 -7.28 -14.13 -7.88
CA VAL A 159 -7.71 -13.29 -9.00
C VAL A 159 -7.13 -13.81 -10.32
N LEU A 160 -5.81 -14.09 -10.35
CA LEU A 160 -5.09 -14.70 -11.48
C LEU A 160 -5.73 -16.01 -11.95
N GLU A 161 -6.02 -16.90 -11.03
CA GLU A 161 -6.65 -18.19 -11.30
C GLU A 161 -8.13 -18.05 -11.70
N ALA A 162 -8.89 -17.21 -11.01
CA ALA A 162 -10.31 -16.98 -11.32
C ALA A 162 -10.49 -16.39 -12.72
N GLY A 163 -9.62 -15.46 -13.11
CA GLY A 163 -9.62 -14.89 -14.45
C GLY A 163 -9.23 -15.92 -15.50
N GLU A 164 -8.21 -16.75 -15.25
CA GLU A 164 -7.76 -17.79 -16.19
C GLU A 164 -8.82 -18.88 -16.40
N THR A 165 -9.42 -19.36 -15.31
CA THR A 165 -10.45 -20.42 -15.34
C THR A 165 -11.78 -19.93 -15.94
N GLY A 166 -12.07 -18.63 -15.83
CA GLY A 166 -13.32 -18.04 -16.31
C GLY A 166 -14.56 -18.44 -15.50
N GLY A 167 -15.74 -18.19 -16.07
CA GLY A 167 -17.03 -18.55 -15.45
C GLY A 167 -17.45 -17.62 -14.31
N ALA A 168 -18.24 -18.15 -13.36
CA ALA A 168 -18.86 -17.35 -12.30
C ALA A 168 -17.84 -16.61 -11.42
N LYS A 169 -16.67 -17.21 -11.15
CA LYS A 169 -15.61 -16.58 -10.34
C LYS A 169 -15.03 -15.34 -11.03
N ALA A 170 -14.76 -15.40 -12.33
CA ALA A 170 -14.29 -14.25 -13.11
C ALA A 170 -15.33 -13.12 -13.11
N VAL A 171 -16.61 -13.46 -13.32
CA VAL A 171 -17.70 -12.46 -13.30
C VAL A 171 -17.75 -11.73 -11.96
N THR A 172 -17.59 -12.43 -10.84
CA THR A 172 -17.55 -11.79 -9.51
C THR A 172 -16.38 -10.82 -9.35
N VAL A 173 -15.17 -11.19 -9.81
CA VAL A 173 -13.99 -10.31 -9.72
C VAL A 173 -14.15 -9.06 -10.59
N PHE A 174 -14.55 -9.23 -11.85
CA PHE A 174 -14.72 -8.10 -12.79
C PHE A 174 -15.91 -7.20 -12.41
N SER A 175 -17.03 -7.77 -11.96
CA SER A 175 -18.17 -6.98 -11.49
C SER A 175 -17.85 -6.23 -10.19
N GLY A 176 -17.15 -6.88 -9.24
CA GLY A 176 -16.67 -6.24 -8.02
C GLY A 176 -15.76 -5.04 -8.33
N MET A 177 -14.83 -5.20 -9.27
CA MET A 177 -13.98 -4.10 -9.74
C MET A 177 -14.79 -2.98 -10.40
N GLY A 178 -15.74 -3.32 -11.28
CA GLY A 178 -16.58 -2.33 -11.96
C GLY A 178 -17.44 -1.53 -10.98
N ILE A 179 -18.08 -2.20 -10.02
CA ILE A 179 -18.88 -1.56 -8.97
C ILE A 179 -17.99 -0.66 -8.10
N ALA A 180 -16.80 -1.13 -7.71
CA ALA A 180 -15.85 -0.33 -6.94
C ALA A 180 -15.38 0.90 -7.71
N ALA A 181 -15.13 0.78 -9.02
CA ALA A 181 -14.74 1.90 -9.87
C ALA A 181 -15.85 2.95 -9.99
N VAL A 182 -17.09 2.51 -10.21
CA VAL A 182 -18.27 3.41 -10.26
C VAL A 182 -18.50 4.09 -8.91
N TYR A 183 -18.47 3.31 -7.82
CA TYR A 183 -18.61 3.86 -6.48
C TYR A 183 -17.53 4.91 -6.19
N LYS A 184 -16.26 4.61 -6.47
CA LYS A 184 -15.15 5.54 -6.24
C LYS A 184 -15.25 6.78 -7.13
N PHE A 185 -15.66 6.62 -8.39
CA PHE A 185 -15.90 7.75 -9.28
C PHE A 185 -17.02 8.66 -8.76
N ILE A 186 -18.09 8.08 -8.21
CA ILE A 186 -19.19 8.84 -7.62
C ILE A 186 -18.76 9.53 -6.32
N ALA A 187 -18.17 8.78 -5.39
CA ALA A 187 -17.79 9.27 -4.07
C ALA A 187 -16.67 10.32 -4.12
N ASP A 188 -15.55 10.00 -4.77
CA ASP A 188 -14.35 10.85 -4.78
C ASP A 188 -14.36 11.85 -5.95
N GLY A 189 -14.94 11.47 -7.10
CA GLY A 189 -15.00 12.35 -8.28
C GLY A 189 -15.97 13.51 -8.12
N PHE A 190 -17.11 13.30 -7.45
CA PHE A 190 -18.06 14.36 -7.10
C PHE A 190 -17.90 14.88 -5.66
N GLN A 191 -16.95 14.33 -4.89
CA GLN A 191 -16.67 14.71 -3.49
C GLN A 191 -17.93 14.72 -2.60
N LEU A 192 -18.76 13.67 -2.70
CA LEU A 192 -20.05 13.60 -2.02
C LEU A 192 -19.96 13.44 -0.49
N PHE A 193 -18.81 13.00 0.02
CA PHE A 193 -18.59 12.77 1.44
C PHE A 193 -17.24 13.34 1.90
N PRO A 194 -17.15 13.88 3.13
CA PRO A 194 -15.87 14.26 3.70
C PRO A 194 -14.99 13.02 3.86
N SER A 195 -13.75 13.07 3.36
CA SER A 195 -12.80 11.94 3.41
C SER A 195 -12.27 11.67 4.82
N GLU A 196 -12.43 12.63 5.74
CA GLU A 196 -11.86 12.63 7.08
C GLU A 196 -12.95 13.10 8.05
N VAL A 197 -13.18 12.31 9.10
CA VAL A 197 -14.13 12.65 10.17
C VAL A 197 -13.37 12.64 11.48
N THR A 198 -13.32 13.78 12.16
CA THR A 198 -12.66 13.93 13.45
C THR A 198 -13.65 14.38 14.51
N TRP A 199 -13.58 13.74 15.69
CA TRP A 199 -14.35 14.10 16.88
C TRP A 199 -13.40 14.23 18.06
N ASP A 200 -13.30 15.43 18.61
CA ASP A 200 -12.45 15.73 19.76
C ASP A 200 -13.22 15.47 21.07
N PHE A 201 -12.56 14.90 22.07
CA PHE A 201 -13.17 14.68 23.39
C PHE A 201 -12.86 15.86 24.33
N GLU A 202 -13.87 16.66 24.67
CA GLU A 202 -13.71 17.82 25.56
C GLU A 202 -13.22 17.44 26.98
N GLY A 203 -13.58 16.25 27.47
CA GLY A 203 -13.21 15.76 28.81
C GLY A 203 -11.83 15.11 28.92
N TYR A 204 -11.16 14.83 27.80
CA TYR A 204 -9.84 14.19 27.77
C TYR A 204 -8.94 14.92 26.77
N LYS A 205 -8.29 15.98 27.25
CA LYS A 205 -7.47 16.88 26.42
C LYS A 205 -6.38 16.12 25.66
N GLY A 206 -6.25 16.43 24.38
CA GLY A 206 -5.30 15.78 23.49
C GLY A 206 -5.76 14.41 22.98
N SER A 207 -6.99 14.00 23.26
CA SER A 207 -7.59 12.80 22.67
C SER A 207 -8.74 13.15 21.72
N GLY A 208 -8.99 12.24 20.80
CA GLY A 208 -10.09 12.35 19.84
C GLY A 208 -10.29 11.01 19.13
N PHE A 209 -11.25 11.00 18.24
CA PHE A 209 -11.47 9.91 17.30
C PHE A 209 -11.36 10.49 15.89
N GLY A 210 -10.40 9.99 15.12
CA GLY A 210 -10.28 10.27 13.70
C GLY A 210 -10.62 9.03 12.88
N ALA A 211 -11.40 9.19 11.83
CA ALA A 211 -11.64 8.15 10.84
C ALA A 211 -11.47 8.70 9.43
N ASP A 212 -10.52 8.10 8.71
CA ASP A 212 -10.39 8.29 7.27
C ASP A 212 -11.38 7.35 6.58
N VAL A 213 -12.42 7.93 5.97
CA VAL A 213 -13.48 7.17 5.28
C VAL A 213 -13.05 6.85 3.85
N LEU A 214 -11.81 6.36 3.71
CA LEU A 214 -11.22 5.96 2.44
C LEU A 214 -11.62 4.51 2.13
N PRO A 215 -12.37 4.24 1.06
CA PRO A 215 -12.79 2.89 0.69
C PRO A 215 -11.61 1.94 0.48
N ALA A 216 -10.47 2.48 0.05
CA ALA A 216 -9.24 1.72 -0.13
C ALA A 216 -8.69 1.18 1.19
N LEU A 217 -8.75 1.96 2.29
CA LEU A 217 -8.28 1.51 3.61
C LEU A 217 -9.17 0.41 4.19
N LEU A 218 -10.49 0.52 3.99
CA LEU A 218 -11.44 -0.54 4.36
C LEU A 218 -11.17 -1.84 3.60
N GLY A 219 -10.88 -1.75 2.29
CA GLY A 219 -10.51 -2.90 1.47
C GLY A 219 -9.23 -3.60 1.96
N VAL A 220 -8.18 -2.83 2.27
CA VAL A 220 -6.93 -3.37 2.83
C VAL A 220 -7.20 -4.08 4.16
N GLY A 221 -7.96 -3.45 5.07
CA GLY A 221 -8.32 -4.08 6.35
C GLY A 221 -9.07 -5.41 6.19
N TYR A 222 -9.99 -5.48 5.23
CA TYR A 222 -10.73 -6.72 4.93
C TYR A 222 -9.80 -7.85 4.44
N ILE A 223 -8.85 -7.53 3.56
CA ILE A 223 -7.89 -8.51 2.99
C ILE A 223 -6.90 -8.99 4.06
N CYS A 224 -6.37 -8.10 4.90
CA CYS A 224 -5.43 -8.45 5.96
C CYS A 224 -6.07 -9.26 7.10
N GLY A 225 -7.39 -9.12 7.27
CA GLY A 225 -8.17 -9.85 8.26
C GLY A 225 -8.05 -9.32 9.69
N PRO A 226 -8.92 -9.79 10.60
CA PRO A 226 -9.13 -9.18 11.91
C PRO A 226 -7.89 -9.17 12.81
N LYS A 227 -7.00 -10.16 12.67
CA LYS A 227 -5.80 -10.26 13.50
C LYS A 227 -4.84 -9.10 13.23
N VAL A 228 -4.50 -8.86 11.96
CA VAL A 228 -3.56 -7.78 11.58
C VAL A 228 -4.21 -6.42 11.83
N THR A 229 -5.49 -6.27 11.45
CA THR A 229 -6.24 -5.03 11.71
C THR A 229 -6.35 -4.73 13.20
N SER A 230 -6.46 -5.75 14.08
CA SER A 230 -6.49 -5.53 15.53
C SER A 230 -5.18 -4.95 16.07
N TYR A 231 -4.03 -5.35 15.52
CA TYR A 231 -2.74 -4.80 15.92
C TYR A 231 -2.58 -3.35 15.48
N MET A 232 -3.02 -3.02 14.26
CA MET A 232 -3.05 -1.63 13.79
C MET A 232 -4.02 -0.77 14.62
N MET A 233 -5.20 -1.28 14.92
CA MET A 233 -6.17 -0.61 15.78
C MET A 233 -5.63 -0.39 17.20
N ALA A 234 -4.95 -1.38 17.78
CA ALA A 234 -4.30 -1.23 19.09
C ALA A 234 -3.23 -0.13 19.06
N GLY A 235 -2.43 -0.03 17.98
CA GLY A 235 -1.48 1.06 17.78
C GLY A 235 -2.16 2.43 17.69
N GLY A 236 -3.26 2.53 16.92
CA GLY A 236 -4.07 3.75 16.83
C GLY A 236 -4.67 4.16 18.17
N VAL A 237 -5.25 3.21 18.92
CA VAL A 237 -5.79 3.46 20.27
C VAL A 237 -4.69 3.94 21.22
N LEU A 238 -3.53 3.30 21.19
CA LEU A 238 -2.39 3.71 22.01
C LEU A 238 -1.91 5.12 21.65
N ALA A 239 -1.85 5.47 20.36
CA ALA A 239 -1.46 6.81 19.93
C ALA A 239 -2.49 7.88 20.37
N TRP A 240 -3.77 7.68 20.05
CA TRP A 240 -4.83 8.67 20.26
C TRP A 240 -5.30 8.80 21.72
N PHE A 241 -5.22 7.73 22.51
CA PHE A 241 -5.71 7.73 23.90
C PHE A 241 -4.61 7.64 24.95
N VAL A 242 -3.35 7.41 24.58
CA VAL A 242 -2.24 7.36 25.54
C VAL A 242 -1.15 8.36 25.17
N ILE A 243 -0.54 8.25 23.99
CA ILE A 243 0.60 9.10 23.61
C ILE A 243 0.18 10.57 23.47
N MET A 244 -0.85 10.87 22.68
CA MET A 244 -1.27 12.26 22.44
C MET A 244 -1.76 12.96 23.72
N PRO A 245 -2.56 12.34 24.60
CA PRO A 245 -2.92 12.95 25.87
C PRO A 245 -1.73 13.15 26.81
N LEU A 246 -0.73 12.26 26.80
CA LEU A 246 0.52 12.48 27.54
C LEU A 246 1.29 13.70 26.98
N ILE A 247 1.36 13.85 25.66
CA ILE A 247 1.95 15.04 25.02
C ILE A 247 1.20 16.30 25.46
N ALA A 248 -0.14 16.27 25.44
CA ALA A 248 -0.95 17.40 25.89
C ALA A 248 -0.75 17.70 27.38
N LEU A 249 -0.68 16.68 28.23
CA LEU A 249 -0.52 16.81 29.68
C LEU A 249 0.84 17.42 30.05
N PHE A 250 1.93 16.88 29.50
CA PHE A 250 3.29 17.36 29.80
C PHE A 250 3.66 18.61 29.02
N GLY A 251 3.11 18.80 27.82
CA GLY A 251 3.34 19.97 26.98
C GLY A 251 2.55 21.21 27.39
N ALA A 252 1.47 21.06 28.16
CA ALA A 252 0.62 22.18 28.59
C ALA A 252 1.35 23.24 29.44
N SER A 253 2.42 22.87 30.14
CA SER A 253 3.20 23.78 30.98
C SER A 253 4.38 24.43 30.26
N VAL A 254 4.64 24.06 29.00
CA VAL A 254 5.74 24.60 28.21
C VAL A 254 5.29 25.89 27.53
N ALA A 255 5.86 27.03 27.98
CA ALA A 255 5.50 28.35 27.49
C ALA A 255 6.06 28.69 26.09
N SER A 256 6.93 27.84 25.54
CA SER A 256 7.55 28.01 24.23
C SER A 256 7.11 26.89 23.26
N PRO A 257 6.84 27.22 21.98
CA PRO A 257 6.61 26.19 20.95
C PRO A 257 7.78 25.20 20.87
N ILE A 258 7.46 23.92 20.73
CA ILE A 258 8.44 22.85 20.52
C ILE A 258 8.40 22.46 19.04
N TYR A 259 9.54 22.54 18.36
CA TYR A 259 9.68 22.11 16.97
C TYR A 259 9.17 20.66 16.78
N PRO A 260 8.40 20.34 15.72
CA PRO A 260 8.18 21.11 14.48
C PRO A 260 7.07 22.16 14.53
N ALA A 261 6.28 22.24 15.61
CA ALA A 261 5.16 23.17 15.66
C ALA A 261 5.59 24.62 15.98
N SER A 262 4.81 25.58 15.46
CA SER A 262 5.00 27.01 15.69
C SER A 262 4.12 27.60 16.81
N THR A 263 3.15 26.83 17.30
CA THR A 263 2.25 27.19 18.41
C THR A 263 2.56 26.38 19.66
N THR A 264 2.05 26.81 20.81
CA THR A 264 2.25 26.06 22.07
C THR A 264 1.35 24.83 22.12
N ILE A 265 1.80 23.75 22.78
CA ILE A 265 1.03 22.50 22.88
C ILE A 265 -0.30 22.72 23.64
N ALA A 266 -0.34 23.70 24.55
CA ALA A 266 -1.55 24.06 25.30
C ALA A 266 -2.71 24.55 24.41
N GLU A 267 -2.40 25.10 23.24
CA GLU A 267 -3.36 25.68 22.30
C GLU A 267 -3.72 24.73 21.15
N MET A 268 -3.10 23.54 21.10
CA MET A 268 -3.30 22.59 20.01
C MET A 268 -4.56 21.75 20.16
N SER A 269 -5.27 21.55 19.05
CA SER A 269 -6.27 20.49 18.95
C SER A 269 -5.59 19.11 18.91
N PRO A 270 -6.30 18.02 19.22
CA PRO A 270 -5.78 16.66 19.05
C PRO A 270 -5.20 16.40 17.64
N VAL A 271 -5.87 16.91 16.60
CA VAL A 271 -5.38 16.82 15.21
C VAL A 271 -4.06 17.56 15.01
N ALA A 272 -3.89 18.74 15.61
CA ALA A 272 -2.63 19.47 15.53
C ALA A 272 -1.50 18.75 16.28
N ILE A 273 -1.80 18.08 17.40
CA ILE A 273 -0.83 17.23 18.11
C ILE A 273 -0.43 16.04 17.24
N TRP A 274 -1.39 15.37 16.60
CA TRP A 274 -1.13 14.28 15.67
C TRP A 274 -0.21 14.74 14.54
N SER A 275 -0.60 15.76 13.76
CA SER A 275 0.18 16.20 12.59
C SER A 275 1.59 16.70 12.88
N ASN A 276 1.90 17.14 14.11
CA ASN A 276 3.21 17.68 14.45
C ASN A 276 4.10 16.71 15.22
N TYR A 277 3.53 15.77 15.99
CA TYR A 277 4.30 14.98 16.95
C TYR A 277 4.08 13.46 16.88
N VAL A 278 3.14 12.98 16.07
CA VAL A 278 2.81 11.55 15.92
C VAL A 278 2.86 11.15 14.46
#